data_AF-F8NER5-F1
#
_entry.id   AF-F8NER5-F1
#
_cell.length_a   1.000
_cell.length_b   1.000
_cell.length_c   1.000
_cell.angle_alpha   90.00
_cell.angle_beta   90.00
_cell.angle_gamma   90.00
#
_symmetry.space_group_name_H-M   'P 1'
#
loop_
_entity.id
_entity.type
_entity.pdbx_description
1 polymer ?
#
loop_
_entity_poly.entity_id
_entity_poly.type
_entity_poly.pdbx_seq_one_letter_code
_entity_poly.pdbx_strand_id
1 'polypeptide(L)' 'VTTSTHKVQYIMACKALKEVVWLCSLLSAISRTQKVPLPLLCDNNGTITLSDNLSFHA' A
#
# COMPACT_ATOMS: atom_id res chain seq x y z
N VAL A 1 -10.56 -15.57 12.34
CA VAL A 1 -11.10 -15.00 11.08
C VAL A 1 -10.52 -13.61 10.85
N THR A 2 -9.20 -13.51 10.73
CA THR A 2 -8.48 -12.21 10.77
C THR A 2 -7.28 -12.16 9.83
N THR A 3 -6.86 -13.29 9.25
CA THR A 3 -5.73 -13.36 8.28
C THR A 3 -6.15 -12.99 6.85
N SER A 4 -7.44 -13.14 6.51
CA SER A 4 -8.00 -12.80 5.19
C SER A 4 -8.05 -11.29 4.95
N THR A 5 -8.56 -10.52 5.92
CA THR A 5 -8.82 -9.08 5.75
C THR A 5 -7.54 -8.26 5.57
N HIS A 6 -6.48 -8.53 6.34
CA HIS A 6 -5.21 -7.81 6.24
C HIS A 6 -4.49 -8.08 4.92
N LYS A 7 -4.48 -9.33 4.47
CA LYS A 7 -3.91 -9.68 3.16
C LYS A 7 -4.65 -8.97 2.03
N VAL A 8 -5.98 -8.90 2.11
CA VAL A 8 -6.79 -8.16 1.13
C VAL A 8 -6.47 -6.67 1.16
N GLN A 9 -6.39 -6.04 2.33
CA GLN A 9 -6.01 -4.63 2.46
C GLN A 9 -4.63 -4.34 1.86
N TYR A 10 -3.63 -5.19 2.15
CA TYR A 10 -2.29 -5.07 1.56
C TYR A 10 -2.33 -5.23 0.03
N ILE A 11 -3.07 -6.20 -0.50
CA ILE A 11 -3.22 -6.38 -1.96
C ILE A 11 -3.89 -5.14 -2.59
N MET A 12 -4.91 -4.57 -1.95
CA MET A 12 -5.59 -3.37 -2.43
C MET A 12 -4.67 -2.15 -2.40
N ALA A 13 -3.86 -2.00 -1.34
CA ALA A 13 -2.82 -0.98 -1.27
C ALA A 13 -1.80 -1.10 -2.42
N CYS A 14 -1.31 -2.31 -2.69
CA CYS A 14 -0.41 -2.55 -3.82
C CYS A 14 -1.06 -2.26 -5.17
N LYS A 15 -2.35 -2.58 -5.34
CA LYS A 15 -3.10 -2.24 -6.56
C LYS A 15 -3.22 -0.72 -6.72
N ALA A 16 -3.64 -0.01 -5.67
CA ALA A 16 -3.73 1.45 -5.68
C ALA A 16 -2.37 2.10 -6.00
N LEU A 17 -1.27 1.58 -5.46
CA LEU A 17 0.07 2.06 -5.76
C LEU A 17 0.43 1.91 -7.24
N LYS A 18 0.09 0.77 -7.87
CA LYS A 18 0.33 0.57 -9.31
C LYS A 18 -0.42 1.60 -10.15
N GLU A 19 -1.67 1.87 -9.83
CA GLU A 19 -2.48 2.88 -10.52
C GLU A 19 -1.89 4.30 -10.34
N VAL A 20 -1.43 4.62 -9.13
CA VAL A 20 -0.77 5.91 -8.85
C VAL A 20 0.52 6.06 -9.65
N VAL A 21 1.37 5.02 -9.71
CA VAL A 21 2.61 5.04 -10.49
C VAL A 21 2.32 5.20 -11.98
N TRP A 22 1.32 4.48 -12.49
CA TRP A 22 0.87 4.62 -13.87
C TRP A 22 0.38 6.05 -14.16
N LEU A 23 -0.46 6.61 -13.27
CA LEU A 23 -0.98 7.97 -13.41
C LEU A 23 0.15 9.02 -13.38
N CYS A 24 1.12 8.89 -12.48
CA CYS A 24 2.29 9.76 -12.42
C CYS A 24 3.13 9.68 -13.71
N SER A 25 3.26 8.48 -14.29
CA SER A 25 3.96 8.26 -15.56
C SER A 25 3.22 8.93 -16.72
N LEU A 26 1.90 8.78 -16.78
CA LEU A 26 1.04 9.44 -17.77
C LEU A 26 1.12 10.97 -17.66
N LEU A 27 1.03 11.50 -16.44
CA LEU A 27 1.14 12.93 -16.18
C LEU A 27 2.51 13.48 -16.57
N SER A 28 3.58 12.72 -16.33
CA SER A 28 4.93 13.10 -16.76
C SER A 28 5.07 13.15 -18.28
N ALA A 29 4.42 12.23 -19.01
CA ALA A 29 4.42 12.22 -20.47
C ALA A 29 3.76 13.47 -21.09
N ILE A 30 2.79 14.08 -20.40
CA ILE A 30 2.14 15.34 -20.80
C ILE A 30 2.74 16.59 -20.14
N SER A 31 3.98 16.49 -19.64
CA SER A 31 4.72 17.58 -18.98
C SER A 31 4.04 18.12 -17.71
N ARG A 32 3.17 17.34 -17.06
CA ARG A 32 2.55 17.63 -15.76
C ARG A 32 3.17 16.81 -14.63
N THR A 33 4.49 16.87 -14.50
CA THR A 33 5.22 16.12 -13.48
C THR A 33 4.71 16.47 -12.07
N GLN A 34 4.28 15.47 -11.31
CA GLN A 34 4.03 15.65 -9.88
C GLN A 34 5.37 15.88 -9.16
N LYS A 35 5.54 17.06 -8.57
CA LYS A 35 6.76 17.43 -7.83
C LYS A 35 6.77 16.91 -6.38
N VAL A 36 5.62 16.48 -5.87
CA VAL A 36 5.45 16.04 -4.48
C VAL A 36 5.22 14.54 -4.47
N PRO A 37 5.89 13.78 -3.59
CA PRO A 37 5.60 12.36 -3.40
C PRO A 37 4.12 12.18 -3.05
N LEU A 38 3.39 11.35 -3.79
CA LEU A 38 1.99 11.11 -3.49
C LEU A 38 1.90 10.18 -2.27
N PRO A 39 1.38 10.64 -1.11
CA PRO A 39 1.34 9.81 0.08
C PRO A 39 0.32 8.69 -0.11
N LEU A 40 0.76 7.44 0.01
CA LEU A 40 -0.11 6.28 0.08
C LEU A 40 -0.35 5.93 1.55
N LEU A 41 -1.51 6.30 2.08
CA LEU A 41 -1.91 5.91 3.43
C LEU A 41 -2.53 4.51 3.38
N CYS A 42 -2.02 3.60 4.18
CA CYS A 42 -2.54 2.24 4.33
C CYS A 42 -2.67 1.90 5.80
N ASP A 43 -3.79 1.29 6.18
CA ASP A 43 -3.97 0.77 7.53
C ASP A 43 -3.10 -0.49 7.71
N ASN A 44 -1.97 -0.32 8.39
CA ASN A 44 -1.01 -1.39 8.71
C ASN A 44 -1.09 -1.83 10.19
N ASN A 45 -2.09 -1.37 10.94
CA ASN A 45 -2.18 -1.57 12.38
C ASN A 45 -2.29 -3.06 12.76
N GLY A 46 -2.96 -3.84 11.92
CA GLY A 46 -3.03 -5.30 12.05
C GLY A 46 -1.71 -6.02 11.77
N THR A 47 -0.88 -5.51 10.85
CA THR A 47 0.45 -6.07 10.58
C THR A 47 1.42 -5.80 11.73
N ILE A 48 1.34 -4.61 12.34
CA ILE A 48 2.11 -4.26 13.55
C ILE A 48 1.73 -5.21 14.69
N THR A 49 0.44 -5.37 14.94
CA THR A 49 -0.08 -6.27 16.00
C THR A 49 0.31 -7.74 15.76
N LEU A 50 0.35 -8.19 14.51
CA LEU A 50 0.77 -9.55 14.14
C LEU A 50 2.30 -9.74 14.24
N SER A 51 3.08 -8.70 13.93
CA SER A 51 4.53 -8.72 14.06
C SER A 51 4.97 -8.86 15.53
N ASP A 52 4.24 -8.23 16.45
CA ASP A 52 4.54 -8.28 17.88
C ASP A 52 4.10 -9.58 18.56
N ASN A 53 3.28 -10.40 17.90
CA ASN A 53 2.91 -11.73 18.41
C ASN A 53 3.95 -12.79 18.02
N LEU A 54 4.91 -13.05 18.92
CA LEU A 54 5.93 -14.11 18.76
C LEU A 54 5.35 -15.50 18.46
N SER A 55 4.11 -15.76 18.85
CA SER A 55 3.39 -17.02 18.62
C SER A 55 3.12 -17.35 17.14
N PHE A 56 3.25 -16.37 16.24
CA PHE A 56 3.14 -16.58 14.78
C PHE A 56 4.51 -16.65 14.06
N HIS A 57 5.62 -16.55 14.79
CA HIS A 57 6.99 -16.52 14.22
C HIS A 57 7.90 -17.65 14.76
N ALA A 58 7.34 -18.64 15.44
CA ALA A 58 8.05 -19.83 15.95
C ALA A 58 8.00 -21.00 14.96
#